data_AF-A9IYG5-F1
#
_entry.id   AF-A9IYG5-F1
#
_cell.length_a   1.000
_cell.length_b   1.000
_cell.length_c   1.000
_cell.angle_alpha   90.00
_cell.angle_beta   90.00
_cell.angle_gamma   90.00
#
_symmetry.space_group_name_H-M   'P 1'
#
loop_
_entity.id
_entity.type
_entity.pdbx_description
1 polymer ?
#
loop_
_entity_poly.entity_id
_entity_poly.type
_entity_poly.pdbx_seq_one_letter_code
_entity_poly.pdbx_strand_id
1 'polypeptide(L)'
;MNKVLITTLLLGTGLITAGCEKTYSVAEFKKDEKLRLEWDARCGFAGTSKNCENLRLAQLELEKEYEAKAEERSRKAKESFQKMVRDSEAKMKARLEKMDTENKKILEKQRAKERAEEEQEAKERAAEEQQNNN
;
A
#
# COMPACT_ATOMS: atom_id res chain seq x y z
N MET A 1 -53.09 26.98 54.87
CA MET A 1 -52.74 26.85 53.45
C MET A 1 -51.22 26.98 53.21
N ASN A 2 -50.36 26.23 53.94
CA ASN A 2 -48.88 26.29 53.75
C ASN A 2 -48.25 24.95 53.35
N LYS A 3 -49.00 23.84 53.38
CA LYS A 3 -48.45 22.50 53.09
C LYS A 3 -48.35 22.19 51.59
N VAL A 4 -49.23 22.80 50.78
CA VAL A 4 -49.29 22.60 49.32
C VAL A 4 -48.14 23.34 48.60
N LEU A 5 -47.68 24.47 49.13
CA LEU A 5 -46.58 25.25 48.55
C LEU A 5 -45.21 24.59 48.77
N ILE A 6 -45.01 23.93 49.91
CA ILE A 6 -43.74 23.26 50.22
C ILE A 6 -43.54 22.01 49.34
N THR A 7 -44.60 21.25 49.08
CA THR A 7 -44.52 20.07 48.20
C THR A 7 -44.30 20.45 46.74
N THR A 8 -44.88 21.55 46.26
CA THR A 8 -44.62 22.05 44.90
C THR A 8 -43.19 22.61 44.75
N LEU A 9 -42.64 23.25 45.78
CA LEU A 9 -41.26 23.76 45.76
C LEU A 9 -40.21 22.63 45.74
N LEU A 10 -40.46 21.54 46.47
CA LEU A 10 -39.61 20.33 46.50
C LEU A 10 -39.69 19.51 45.21
N LEU A 11 -40.85 19.45 44.56
CA LEU A 11 -40.99 18.80 43.25
C LEU A 11 -40.37 19.63 42.12
N GLY A 12 -40.37 20.97 42.23
CA GLY A 12 -39.77 21.87 41.23
C GLY A 12 -38.23 21.82 41.18
N THR A 13 -37.57 21.47 42.27
CA THR A 13 -36.10 21.32 42.32
C THR A 13 -35.62 19.94 41.84
N GLY A 14 -36.47 18.91 41.90
CA GLY A 14 -36.20 17.57 41.36
C GLY A 14 -36.45 17.43 39.85
N LEU A 15 -37.15 18.38 39.22
CA LEU A 15 -37.54 18.36 37.80
C LEU A 15 -36.52 19.02 36.85
N ILE A 16 -35.39 19.52 37.36
CA ILE A 16 -34.35 20.16 36.53
C ILE A 16 -33.36 19.14 35.94
N THR A 17 -33.38 17.88 36.38
CA THR A 17 -32.47 16.84 35.85
C THR A 17 -32.94 16.19 34.54
N ALA A 18 -34.13 16.53 34.04
CA ALA A 18 -34.68 15.97 32.79
C ALA A 18 -34.22 16.67 31.50
N GLY A 19 -33.11 17.43 31.53
CA GLY A 19 -32.62 18.18 30.35
C GLY A 19 -31.11 18.35 30.23
N CYS A 20 -30.29 17.83 31.14
CA CYS A 20 -28.83 17.85 30.97
C CYS A 20 -28.39 16.63 30.16
N GLU A 21 -28.49 16.71 28.83
CA GLU A 21 -27.79 15.76 27.97
C GLU A 21 -26.29 15.83 28.30
N LYS A 22 -25.68 14.67 28.58
CA LYS A 22 -24.24 14.59 28.85
C LYS A 22 -23.49 15.24 27.69
N THR A 23 -22.61 16.19 27.99
CA THR A 23 -21.67 16.70 26.98
C THR A 23 -20.52 15.70 26.85
N TYR A 24 -20.44 15.03 25.71
CA TYR A 24 -19.36 14.10 25.36
C TYR A 24 -18.19 14.87 24.79
N SER A 25 -16.99 14.48 25.18
CA SER A 25 -15.73 15.03 24.65
C SER A 25 -15.42 14.49 23.25
N VAL A 26 -14.56 15.21 22.52
CA VAL A 26 -14.00 14.75 21.24
C VAL A 26 -13.32 13.38 21.42
N ALA A 27 -12.58 13.17 22.51
CA ALA A 27 -11.88 11.92 22.78
C ALA A 27 -12.84 10.73 23.00
N GLU A 28 -14.00 10.95 23.63
CA GLU A 28 -15.03 9.92 23.78
C GLU A 28 -15.62 9.54 22.41
N PHE A 29 -15.96 10.53 21.58
CA PHE A 29 -16.44 10.28 20.21
C PHE A 29 -15.40 9.54 19.36
N LYS A 30 -14.12 9.89 19.44
CA LYS A 30 -13.08 9.21 18.64
C LYS A 30 -12.94 7.72 18.97
N LYS A 31 -13.20 7.34 20.23
CA LYS A 31 -13.04 5.96 20.71
C LYS A 31 -14.27 5.09 20.49
N ASP A 32 -15.46 5.68 20.58
CA ASP A 32 -16.72 4.94 20.53
C ASP A 32 -17.47 5.21 19.21
N GLU A 33 -17.41 4.24 18.31
CA GLU A 33 -18.11 4.28 17.03
C GLU A 33 -19.63 4.29 17.20
N LYS A 34 -20.17 3.52 18.15
CA LYS A 34 -21.61 3.45 18.37
C LYS A 34 -22.15 4.78 18.87
N LEU A 35 -21.42 5.42 19.78
CA LEU A 35 -21.72 6.77 20.26
C LEU A 35 -21.71 7.79 19.10
N ARG A 36 -20.71 7.72 18.21
CA ARG A 36 -20.68 8.60 17.03
C ARG A 36 -21.89 8.38 16.13
N LEU A 37 -22.24 7.14 15.80
CA LEU A 37 -23.37 6.84 14.92
C LEU A 37 -24.71 7.31 15.51
N GLU A 38 -24.91 7.12 16.81
CA GLU A 38 -26.10 7.61 17.51
C GLU A 38 -26.19 9.14 17.44
N TRP A 39 -25.09 9.83 17.74
CA TRP A 39 -25.05 11.28 17.73
C TRP A 39 -25.07 11.86 16.31
N ASP A 40 -24.53 11.18 15.32
CA ASP A 40 -24.58 11.58 13.91
C ASP A 40 -26.05 11.60 13.43
N ALA A 41 -26.82 10.56 13.76
CA ALA A 41 -28.25 10.51 13.50
C ALA A 41 -29.04 11.60 14.24
N ARG A 42 -28.67 11.91 15.49
CA ARG A 42 -29.30 12.98 16.29
C ARG A 42 -28.98 14.38 15.79
N CYS A 43 -27.74 14.60 15.38
CA CYS A 43 -27.26 15.88 14.90
C CYS A 43 -27.77 16.18 13.49
N GLY A 44 -27.87 15.17 12.62
CA GLY A 44 -28.16 15.35 11.22
C GLY A 44 -27.24 16.41 10.59
N PHE A 45 -27.73 17.10 9.56
CA PHE A 45 -26.94 18.14 8.90
C PHE A 45 -26.83 19.43 9.74
N ALA A 46 -27.90 19.84 10.40
CA ALA A 46 -28.06 21.17 10.99
C ALA A 46 -27.97 21.21 12.52
N GLY A 47 -27.66 20.11 13.20
CA GLY A 47 -27.56 20.08 14.66
C GLY A 47 -26.44 20.98 15.18
N THR A 48 -26.76 21.86 16.12
CA THR A 48 -25.83 22.87 16.68
C THR A 48 -25.51 22.66 18.15
N SER A 49 -25.90 21.53 18.75
CA SER A 49 -25.55 21.24 20.14
C SER A 49 -24.04 21.10 20.30
N LYS A 50 -23.54 21.31 21.52
CA LYS A 50 -22.11 21.15 21.83
C LYS A 50 -21.59 19.74 21.46
N ASN A 51 -22.44 18.72 21.61
CA ASN A 51 -22.12 17.36 21.19
C ASN A 51 -22.01 17.21 19.68
N CYS A 52 -22.83 17.92 18.89
CA CYS A 52 -22.70 17.95 17.43
C CYS A 52 -21.40 18.63 16.98
N GLU A 53 -20.99 19.70 17.65
CA GLU A 53 -19.67 20.32 17.40
C GLU A 53 -18.53 19.34 17.73
N ASN A 54 -18.57 18.71 18.90
CA ASN A 54 -17.54 17.77 19.34
C ASN A 54 -17.49 16.52 18.44
N LEU A 55 -18.64 16.03 17.96
CA LEU A 55 -18.74 14.94 17.00
C LEU A 55 -18.06 15.30 15.67
N ARG A 56 -18.38 16.47 15.11
CA ARG A 56 -17.79 16.91 13.83
C ARG A 56 -16.28 17.10 13.94
N LEU A 57 -15.79 17.65 15.06
CA LEU A 57 -14.36 17.73 15.33
C LEU A 57 -13.73 16.33 15.44
N ALA A 58 -14.37 15.39 16.13
CA ALA A 58 -13.89 14.02 16.25
C ALA A 58 -13.84 13.30 14.89
N GLN A 59 -14.85 13.50 14.03
CA GLN A 59 -14.88 12.96 12.66
C GLN A 59 -13.72 13.51 11.82
N LEU A 60 -13.49 14.83 11.86
CA LEU A 60 -12.41 15.48 11.11
C LEU A 60 -11.02 15.05 11.59
N GLU A 61 -10.82 14.86 12.90
CA GLU A 61 -9.57 14.32 13.41
C GLU A 61 -9.34 12.86 12.99
N LEU A 62 -10.39 12.02 13.03
CA LEU A 62 -10.30 10.63 12.58
C LEU A 62 -10.03 10.52 11.08
N GLU A 63 -10.66 11.37 10.27
CA GLU A 63 -10.42 11.43 8.83
C GLU A 63 -8.94 11.72 8.54
N LYS A 64 -8.36 12.74 9.18
CA LYS A 64 -6.92 13.05 9.07
C LYS A 64 -6.04 11.88 9.50
N GLU A 65 -6.39 11.18 10.58
CA GLU A 65 -5.64 9.99 11.02
C GLU A 65 -5.71 8.85 10.00
N TYR A 66 -6.86 8.65 9.37
CA TYR A 66 -7.04 7.64 8.32
C TYR A 66 -6.29 8.00 7.04
N GLU A 67 -6.34 9.26 6.62
CA GLU A 67 -5.59 9.78 5.49
C GLU A 67 -4.08 9.59 5.70
N ALA A 68 -3.55 9.99 6.86
CA ALA A 68 -2.14 9.82 7.19
C ALA A 68 -1.72 8.33 7.17
N LYS A 69 -2.55 7.44 7.71
CA LYS A 69 -2.31 5.99 7.66
C LYS A 69 -2.37 5.45 6.23
N ALA A 70 -3.29 5.95 5.40
CA ALA A 70 -3.43 5.55 4.01
C ALA A 70 -2.22 6.01 3.19
N GLU A 71 -1.76 7.25 3.38
CA GLU A 71 -0.56 7.79 2.76
C GLU A 71 0.68 6.99 3.16
N GLU A 72 0.83 6.65 4.45
CA GLU A 72 1.95 5.84 4.91
C GLU A 72 1.96 4.44 4.26
N ARG A 73 0.79 3.80 4.15
CA ARG A 73 0.64 2.50 3.46
C ARG A 73 0.98 2.62 1.98
N SER A 74 0.51 3.69 1.32
CA SER A 74 0.80 3.97 -0.09
C SER A 74 2.31 4.17 -0.32
N ARG A 75 2.97 4.94 0.55
CA ARG A 75 4.43 5.15 0.51
C ARG A 75 5.18 3.82 0.64
N LYS A 76 4.84 3.00 1.64
CA LYS A 76 5.46 1.69 1.85
C LYS A 76 5.25 0.75 0.65
N ALA A 77 4.05 0.76 0.06
CA ALA A 77 3.76 -0.03 -1.13
C ALA A 77 4.56 0.44 -2.35
N LYS A 78 4.73 1.75 -2.52
CA LYS A 78 5.57 2.32 -3.59
C LYS A 78 7.04 1.95 -3.41
N GLU A 79 7.57 2.04 -2.19
CA GLU A 79 8.95 1.67 -1.88
C GLU A 79 9.22 0.17 -2.11
N SER A 80 8.29 -0.70 -1.69
CA SER A 80 8.42 -2.14 -1.90
C SER A 80 8.35 -2.50 -3.38
N PHE A 81 7.45 -1.87 -4.14
CA PHE A 81 7.35 -2.05 -5.58
C PHE A 81 8.62 -1.58 -6.31
N GLN A 82 9.14 -0.39 -5.99
CA GLN A 82 10.39 0.10 -6.56
C GLN A 82 11.59 -0.80 -6.25
N LYS A 83 11.64 -1.39 -5.05
CA LYS A 83 12.66 -2.39 -4.71
C LYS A 83 12.52 -3.64 -5.58
N MET A 84 11.31 -4.18 -5.71
CA MET A 84 11.03 -5.36 -6.54
C MET A 84 11.46 -5.13 -8.00
N VAL A 85 11.12 -3.97 -8.58
CA VAL A 85 11.50 -3.61 -9.95
C VAL A 85 13.02 -3.59 -10.09
N ARG A 86 13.74 -2.89 -9.20
CA ARG A 86 15.21 -2.84 -9.23
C ARG A 86 15.85 -4.22 -9.10
N ASP A 87 15.35 -5.05 -8.19
CA ASP A 87 15.85 -6.43 -8.01
C ASP A 87 15.60 -7.29 -9.26
N SER A 88 14.44 -7.11 -9.91
CA SER A 88 14.09 -7.80 -11.15
C SER A 88 14.98 -7.35 -12.32
N GLU A 89 15.17 -6.04 -12.49
CA GLU A 89 16.06 -5.46 -13.50
C GLU A 89 17.50 -5.95 -13.34
N ALA A 90 18.04 -5.96 -12.11
CA ALA A 90 19.37 -6.47 -11.83
C ALA A 90 19.50 -7.96 -12.19
N LYS A 91 18.49 -8.77 -11.85
CA LYS A 91 18.46 -10.20 -12.20
C LYS A 91 18.37 -10.42 -13.71
N MET A 92 17.54 -9.65 -14.41
CA MET A 92 17.42 -9.74 -15.87
C MET A 92 18.73 -9.35 -16.54
N LYS A 93 19.34 -8.24 -16.12
CA LYS A 93 20.64 -7.80 -16.64
C LYS A 93 21.71 -8.88 -16.45
N ALA A 94 21.82 -9.47 -15.26
CA ALA A 94 22.77 -10.55 -14.99
C ALA A 94 22.50 -11.80 -15.84
N ARG A 95 21.23 -12.12 -16.13
CA ARG A 95 20.88 -13.23 -17.05
C ARG A 95 21.28 -12.92 -18.49
N LEU A 96 21.00 -11.71 -18.97
CA LEU A 96 21.36 -11.29 -20.32
C LEU A 96 22.88 -11.29 -20.53
N GLU A 97 23.65 -10.82 -19.56
CA GLU A 97 25.13 -10.87 -19.61
C GLU A 97 25.67 -12.30 -19.65
N LYS A 98 25.06 -13.22 -18.88
CA LYS A 98 25.41 -14.65 -18.94
C LYS A 98 25.10 -15.26 -20.30
N MET A 99 23.89 -15.00 -20.83
CA MET A 99 23.49 -15.49 -22.15
C MET A 99 24.39 -14.94 -23.26
N ASP A 100 24.73 -13.65 -23.23
CA ASP A 100 25.65 -13.05 -24.21
C ASP A 100 27.04 -13.70 -24.15
N THR A 101 27.54 -13.95 -22.94
CA THR A 101 28.82 -14.64 -22.74
C THR A 101 28.79 -16.09 -23.23
N GLU A 102 27.72 -16.83 -22.95
CA GLU A 102 27.53 -18.21 -23.41
C GLU A 102 27.38 -18.27 -24.93
N ASN A 103 26.60 -17.38 -25.52
CA ASN A 103 26.41 -17.28 -26.96
C ASN A 103 27.74 -16.97 -27.68
N LYS A 104 28.56 -16.07 -27.13
CA LYS A 104 29.91 -15.81 -27.66
C LYS A 104 30.80 -17.06 -27.65
N LYS A 105 30.80 -17.81 -26.54
CA LYS A 105 31.56 -19.07 -26.44
C LYS A 105 31.07 -20.12 -27.44
N ILE A 106 29.76 -20.24 -27.63
CA ILE A 106 29.16 -21.16 -28.61
C ILE A 106 29.60 -20.76 -30.02
N LEU A 107 29.51 -19.47 -30.35
CA LEU A 107 29.90 -18.96 -31.67
C LEU A 107 31.39 -19.15 -31.95
N GLU A 108 32.26 -18.91 -30.96
CA GLU A 108 33.69 -19.17 -31.08
C GLU A 108 33.98 -20.66 -31.29
N LYS A 109 33.29 -21.54 -30.56
CA LYS A 109 33.42 -23.00 -30.73
C LYS A 109 32.95 -23.45 -32.11
N GLN A 110 31.85 -22.90 -32.61
CA GLN A 110 31.35 -23.19 -33.96
C GLN A 110 32.36 -22.75 -35.03
N ARG A 111 32.86 -21.52 -34.96
CA ARG A 111 33.90 -21.01 -35.89
C ARG A 111 35.20 -21.81 -35.83
N ALA A 112 35.59 -22.29 -34.65
CA ALA A 112 36.77 -23.15 -34.50
C ALA A 112 36.56 -24.52 -35.15
N LYS A 113 35.35 -25.08 -35.03
CA LYS A 113 34.97 -26.35 -35.68
C LYS A 113 34.97 -26.22 -37.19
N GLU A 114 34.33 -25.18 -37.73
CA GLU A 114 34.30 -24.89 -39.16
C GLU A 114 35.70 -24.75 -39.75
N ARG A 115 36.59 -23.98 -39.10
CA ARG A 115 37.99 -23.85 -39.56
C ARG A 115 38.76 -25.17 -39.55
N ALA A 116 38.52 -26.02 -38.55
CA ALA A 116 39.18 -27.33 -38.47
C ALA A 116 38.68 -28.27 -39.57
N GLU A 117 37.37 -28.22 -39.88
CA GLU A 117 36.76 -28.98 -40.99
C GLU A 117 37.31 -28.49 -42.34
N GLU A 118 37.35 -27.17 -42.58
CA GLU A 118 37.94 -26.57 -43.79
C GLU A 118 39.43 -26.94 -43.97
N GLU A 119 40.22 -26.91 -42.89
CA GLU A 119 41.64 -27.31 -42.92
C GLU A 119 41.80 -28.79 -43.23
N GLN A 120 40.94 -29.65 -42.67
CA GLN A 120 40.95 -31.08 -42.95
C GLN A 120 40.59 -31.35 -44.42
N GLU A 121 39.51 -30.74 -44.93
CA GLU A 121 39.11 -30.87 -46.34
C GLU A 121 40.18 -30.33 -47.30
N ALA A 122 40.90 -29.27 -46.93
CA ALA A 122 42.02 -28.76 -47.73
C ALA A 122 43.20 -29.75 -47.76
N LYS A 123 43.52 -30.39 -46.63
CA LYS A 123 44.57 -31.42 -46.56
C LYS A 123 44.20 -32.67 -47.35
N GLU A 124 42.95 -33.12 -47.27
CA GLU A 124 42.45 -34.27 -48.03
C GLU A 124 42.52 -33.99 -49.55
N ARG A 125 42.03 -32.83 -50.01
CA ARG A 125 42.16 -32.42 -51.42
C ARG A 125 43.61 -32.37 -51.90
N ALA A 126 44.52 -31.79 -51.11
CA ALA A 126 45.94 -31.72 -51.46
C ALA A 126 46.59 -33.11 -51.54
N ALA A 127 46.19 -34.05 -50.67
CA ALA A 127 46.68 -35.43 -50.71
C ALA A 127 46.16 -36.19 -51.94
N GLU A 128 44.89 -36.03 -52.30
CA GLU A 128 44.30 -36.62 -53.51
C GLU A 128 44.98 -36.09 -54.79
N GLU A 129 45.22 -34.77 -54.88
CA GLU A 129 45.94 -34.17 -56.01
C GLU A 129 47.38 -34.69 -56.15
N GLN A 130 48.08 -34.96 -55.04
CA GLN A 130 49.42 -35.55 -55.08
C GLN A 130 49.42 -37.01 -55.52
N GLN A 131 48.37 -37.78 -55.18
CA GLN A 131 48.24 -39.16 -55.62
C GLN A 131 47.86 -39.27 -57.10
N ASN A 132 47.08 -38.33 -57.63
CA ASN A 132 46.66 -38.33 -59.04
C ASN A 132 47.74 -37.84 -60.03
N ASN A 133 48.81 -37.20 -59.54
CA ASN A 133 49.90 -36.66 -60.35
C ASN A 133 51.21 -37.50 -60.32
N ASN A 134 51.19 -38.68 -59.69
CA ASN A 134 52.26 -39.68 -59.67
C ASN A 134 51.83 -40.93 -60.46
#